data_AF-A0A254Q7C8-F1
#
_entry.id   AF-A0A254Q7C8-F1
#
_cell.length_a   1.000
_cell.length_b   1.000
_cell.length_c   1.000
_cell.angle_alpha   90.00
_cell.angle_beta   90.00
_cell.angle_gamma   90.00
#
_symmetry.space_group_name_H-M   'P 1'
#
loop_
_entity.id
_entity.type
_entity.pdbx_description
1 polymer ?
#
loop_
_entity_poly.entity_id
_entity_poly.type
_entity_poly.pdbx_seq_one_letter_code
_entity_poly.pdbx_strand_id
1 'polypeptide(L)'
;MDSRWLKIIFSILAVLSIYSLDASAASAESCEPSRRAGLAMDQRDDSRFNCLKKKKAQLNVAQCLTIAKSMEYSNNAEEARLICLYDLKSVTLKECATIAKNMEYADSGDETKWHCIREFNKTITKKQCTQLAKSMSYPSNTDRALIYCDNELQ
;
A
#
# COMPACT_ATOMS: atom_id res chain seq x y z
N MET A 1 -36.98 -22.91 33.77
CA MET A 1 -36.78 -22.10 32.55
C MET A 1 -36.80 -23.05 31.38
N ASP A 2 -37.89 -23.03 30.61
CA ASP A 2 -38.19 -24.04 29.61
C ASP A 2 -37.22 -24.02 28.42
N SER A 3 -36.77 -25.21 28.01
CA SER A 3 -35.91 -25.48 26.84
C SER A 3 -36.40 -24.81 25.54
N ARG A 4 -37.68 -24.42 25.49
CA ARG A 4 -38.29 -23.70 24.35
C ARG A 4 -37.77 -22.27 24.21
N TRP A 5 -37.46 -21.59 25.31
CA TRP A 5 -36.90 -20.22 25.28
C TRP A 5 -35.45 -20.19 24.79
N LEU A 6 -34.66 -21.19 25.19
CA LEU A 6 -33.26 -21.33 24.72
C LEU A 6 -33.17 -21.55 23.21
N LYS A 7 -34.12 -22.30 22.61
CA LYS A 7 -34.18 -22.51 21.15
C LYS A 7 -34.53 -21.25 20.38
N ILE A 8 -35.42 -20.41 20.91
CA ILE A 8 -35.79 -19.14 20.28
C ILE A 8 -34.60 -18.17 20.30
N ILE A 9 -33.89 -18.07 21.42
CA ILE A 9 -32.70 -17.22 21.55
C ILE A 9 -31.59 -17.68 20.58
N PHE A 10 -31.35 -18.99 20.47
CA PHE A 10 -30.36 -19.53 19.54
C PHE A 10 -30.73 -19.29 18.07
N SER A 11 -32.01 -19.40 17.71
CA SER A 11 -32.46 -19.10 16.33
C SER A 11 -32.33 -17.62 15.98
N ILE A 12 -32.52 -16.70 16.93
CA ILE A 12 -32.34 -15.26 16.69
C ILE A 12 -30.85 -14.91 16.53
N LEU A 13 -29.97 -15.51 17.34
CA LEU A 13 -28.52 -15.31 17.22
C LEU A 13 -27.95 -15.83 15.90
N ALA A 14 -28.47 -16.94 15.37
CA ALA A 14 -28.01 -17.51 14.10
C ALA A 14 -28.39 -16.68 12.86
N VAL A 15 -29.48 -15.90 12.93
CA VAL A 15 -29.93 -15.03 11.82
C VAL A 15 -29.17 -13.69 11.79
N LEU A 16 -28.67 -13.23 12.94
CA LEU A 16 -27.87 -11.99 13.04
C LEU A 16 -26.42 -12.15 12.57
N SER A 17 -25.90 -13.37 12.44
CA SER A 17 -24.52 -13.64 11.98
C SER A 17 -24.32 -13.61 10.45
N ILE A 18 -25.36 -13.34 9.65
CA ILE A 18 -25.27 -13.36 8.18
C ILE A 18 -25.00 -11.95 7.59
N TYR A 19 -25.05 -10.90 8.41
CA TYR A 19 -24.86 -9.51 7.95
C TYR A 19 -23.56 -8.89 8.47
N SER A 20 -22.39 -9.43 8.11
CA SER A 20 -21.12 -8.74 8.34
C SER A 20 -20.01 -9.21 7.40
N LEU A 21 -20.27 -9.22 6.09
CA LEU A 21 -19.21 -9.26 5.07
C LEU A 21 -19.59 -8.37 3.88
N ASP A 22 -19.96 -7.12 4.16
CA ASP A 22 -19.71 -6.08 3.17
C ASP A 22 -18.22 -5.75 3.25
N ALA A 23 -17.45 -6.45 2.42
CA ALA A 23 -16.18 -5.95 1.95
C ALA A 23 -16.47 -4.59 1.32
N SER A 24 -16.27 -3.53 2.11
CA SER A 24 -16.24 -2.16 1.62
C SER A 24 -15.09 -2.11 0.62
N ALA A 25 -15.38 -2.41 -0.64
CA ALA A 25 -14.62 -1.92 -1.77
C ALA A 25 -14.78 -0.40 -1.70
N ALA A 26 -13.95 0.23 -0.87
CA ALA A 26 -13.86 1.67 -0.77
C ALA A 26 -13.63 2.15 -2.20
N SER A 27 -14.67 2.70 -2.81
CA SER A 27 -14.60 3.23 -4.16
C SER A 27 -13.52 4.29 -4.10
N ALA A 28 -12.34 3.96 -4.64
CA ALA A 28 -11.35 4.97 -4.95
C ALA A 28 -12.11 5.95 -5.83
N GLU A 29 -12.37 7.14 -5.30
CA GLU A 29 -13.17 8.15 -5.96
C GLU A 29 -12.45 8.46 -7.28
N SER A 30 -12.96 7.86 -8.37
CA SER A 30 -12.15 7.46 -9.53
C SER A 30 -11.29 8.59 -10.03
N CYS A 31 -9.96 8.45 -9.92
CA CYS A 31 -9.02 9.36 -10.57
C CYS A 31 -8.89 9.09 -12.07
N GLU A 32 -9.73 8.22 -12.63
CA GLU A 32 -9.72 7.98 -14.06
C GLU A 32 -10.37 9.12 -14.84
N PRO A 33 -9.70 9.63 -15.88
CA PRO A 33 -10.28 10.59 -16.78
C PRO A 33 -11.48 9.98 -17.51
N SER A 34 -12.47 10.81 -17.82
CA SER A 34 -13.64 10.39 -18.60
C SER A 34 -13.21 9.79 -19.93
N ARG A 35 -13.70 8.59 -20.27
CA ARG A 35 -13.44 7.95 -21.57
C ARG A 35 -13.86 8.81 -22.77
N ARG A 36 -14.77 9.77 -22.57
CA ARG A 36 -15.24 10.69 -23.60
C ARG A 36 -14.33 11.90 -23.83
N ALA A 37 -13.31 12.09 -22.99
CA ALA A 37 -12.47 13.28 -23.03
C ALA A 37 -11.44 13.27 -24.18
N GLY A 38 -11.22 12.13 -24.85
CA GLY A 38 -10.32 12.05 -26.01
C GLY A 38 -8.87 12.44 -25.71
N LEU A 39 -8.45 12.42 -24.44
CA LEU A 39 -7.14 12.87 -23.98
C LEU A 39 -6.03 11.97 -24.51
N ALA A 40 -4.88 12.56 -24.83
CA ALA A 40 -3.65 11.82 -25.13
C ALA A 40 -3.08 11.14 -23.86
N MET A 41 -2.13 10.21 -24.01
CA MET A 41 -1.59 9.41 -22.90
C MET A 41 -1.02 10.29 -21.78
N ASP A 42 -0.20 11.28 -22.14
CA ASP A 42 0.39 12.27 -21.25
C ASP A 42 -0.67 13.07 -20.49
N GLN A 43 -1.71 13.53 -21.19
CA GLN A 43 -2.82 14.27 -20.58
C GLN A 43 -3.65 13.42 -19.61
N ARG A 44 -3.77 12.11 -19.87
CA ARG A 44 -4.46 11.19 -18.97
C ARG A 44 -3.67 10.98 -17.68
N ASP A 45 -2.36 10.80 -17.79
CA ASP A 45 -1.48 10.69 -16.62
C ASP A 45 -1.43 11.99 -15.83
N ASP A 46 -1.35 13.15 -16.49
CA ASP A 46 -1.44 14.46 -15.84
C ASP A 46 -2.76 14.62 -15.07
N SER A 47 -3.88 14.19 -15.65
CA SER A 47 -5.18 14.17 -14.99
C SER A 47 -5.17 13.30 -13.73
N ARG A 48 -4.61 12.08 -13.83
CA ARG A 48 -4.47 11.15 -12.69
C ARG A 48 -3.57 11.73 -11.61
N PHE A 49 -2.46 12.37 -11.97
CA PHE A 49 -1.53 13.00 -11.05
C PHE A 49 -2.18 14.15 -10.29
N ASN A 50 -2.88 15.02 -11.01
CA ASN A 50 -3.60 16.13 -10.41
C ASN A 50 -4.69 15.64 -9.45
N CYS A 51 -5.37 14.54 -9.79
CA CYS A 51 -6.32 13.91 -8.88
C CYS A 51 -5.63 13.35 -7.63
N LEU A 52 -4.53 12.60 -7.80
CA LEU A 52 -3.74 12.03 -6.72
C LEU A 52 -3.27 13.12 -5.74
N LYS A 53 -2.66 14.20 -6.25
CA LYS A 53 -2.15 15.31 -5.44
C LYS A 53 -3.27 16.00 -4.64
N LYS A 54 -4.47 16.13 -5.22
CA LYS A 54 -5.65 16.71 -4.54
C LYS A 54 -6.24 15.79 -3.47
N LYS A 55 -6.23 14.48 -3.70
CA LYS A 55 -6.93 13.50 -2.84
C LYS A 55 -6.02 12.76 -1.86
N LYS A 56 -4.71 12.91 -1.93
CA LYS A 56 -3.74 12.18 -1.09
C LYS A 56 -4.08 12.12 0.40
N ALA A 57 -4.66 13.17 0.97
CA ALA A 57 -5.05 13.20 2.39
C ALA A 57 -6.24 12.29 2.76
N GLN A 58 -6.97 11.77 1.76
CA GLN A 58 -8.16 10.93 1.88
C GLN A 58 -7.91 9.49 1.39
N LEU A 59 -6.78 9.24 0.75
CA LEU A 59 -6.43 7.93 0.19
C LEU A 59 -5.67 7.08 1.21
N ASN A 60 -5.95 5.79 1.23
CA ASN A 60 -5.03 4.81 1.80
C ASN A 60 -3.99 4.34 0.76
N VAL A 61 -2.97 3.61 1.22
CA VAL A 61 -1.86 3.15 0.36
C VAL A 61 -2.37 2.28 -0.79
N ALA A 62 -3.32 1.39 -0.55
CA ALA A 62 -3.86 0.51 -1.60
C ALA A 62 -4.58 1.30 -2.71
N GLN A 63 -5.37 2.32 -2.33
CA GLN A 63 -6.04 3.21 -3.29
C GLN A 63 -5.01 4.05 -4.06
N CYS A 64 -4.00 4.57 -3.36
CA CYS A 64 -2.92 5.34 -3.99
C CYS A 64 -2.14 4.49 -5.01
N LEU A 65 -1.74 3.27 -4.65
CA LEU A 65 -1.05 2.34 -5.55
C LEU A 65 -1.91 1.91 -6.73
N THR A 66 -3.24 1.86 -6.56
CA THR A 66 -4.16 1.60 -7.68
C THR A 66 -4.09 2.72 -8.72
N ILE A 67 -4.06 3.98 -8.26
CA ILE A 67 -3.90 5.14 -9.16
C ILE A 67 -2.52 5.12 -9.81
N ALA A 68 -1.44 4.88 -9.05
CA ALA A 68 -0.10 4.80 -9.59
C ALA A 68 0.03 3.71 -10.68
N LYS A 69 -0.60 2.55 -10.47
CA LYS A 69 -0.63 1.46 -11.46
C LYS A 69 -1.45 1.81 -12.71
N SER A 70 -2.40 2.73 -12.61
CA SER A 70 -3.18 3.19 -13.77
C SER A 70 -2.43 4.19 -14.67
N MET A 71 -1.29 4.70 -14.22
CA MET A 71 -0.43 5.56 -15.04
C MET A 71 0.14 4.78 -16.20
N GLU A 72 0.22 5.42 -17.35
CA GLU A 72 0.62 4.78 -18.60
C GLU A 72 2.12 4.91 -18.85
N TYR A 73 2.75 5.99 -18.39
CA TYR A 73 4.20 6.13 -18.39
C TYR A 73 4.80 5.58 -17.09
N SER A 74 5.84 4.76 -17.21
CA SER A 74 6.55 4.15 -16.07
C SER A 74 7.13 5.18 -15.12
N ASN A 75 7.72 6.28 -15.62
CA ASN A 75 8.19 7.38 -14.78
C ASN A 75 7.06 8.04 -13.97
N ASN A 76 5.87 8.19 -14.57
CA ASN A 76 4.70 8.75 -13.91
C ASN A 76 4.15 7.78 -12.85
N ALA A 77 4.09 6.49 -13.17
CA ALA A 77 3.75 5.45 -12.20
C ALA A 77 4.71 5.48 -11.00
N GLU A 78 6.01 5.66 -11.26
CA GLU A 78 7.04 5.71 -10.24
C GLU A 78 6.93 6.91 -9.31
N GLU A 79 6.82 8.12 -9.87
CA GLU A 79 6.60 9.33 -9.07
C GLU A 79 5.29 9.25 -8.28
N ALA A 80 4.22 8.65 -8.85
CA ALA A 80 2.98 8.42 -8.12
C ALA A 80 3.17 7.46 -6.92
N ARG A 81 4.00 6.41 -7.04
CA ARG A 81 4.33 5.53 -5.91
C ARG A 81 5.12 6.25 -4.82
N LEU A 82 6.01 7.18 -5.19
CA LEU A 82 6.72 8.03 -4.23
C LEU A 82 5.77 8.95 -3.47
N ILE A 83 4.73 9.49 -4.14
CA ILE A 83 3.65 10.23 -3.46
C ILE A 83 2.93 9.30 -2.47
N CYS A 84 2.66 8.04 -2.84
CA CYS A 84 2.05 7.08 -1.92
C CYS A 84 2.92 6.80 -0.69
N LEU A 85 4.25 6.89 -0.82
CA LEU A 85 5.20 6.65 0.25
C LEU A 85 5.32 7.84 1.20
N TYR A 86 5.54 9.04 0.66
CA TYR A 86 5.97 10.20 1.44
C TYR A 86 4.85 11.17 1.79
N ASP A 87 3.77 11.20 1.00
CA ASP A 87 2.75 12.24 1.13
C ASP A 87 1.44 11.77 1.76
N LEU A 88 1.30 10.47 2.04
CA LEU A 88 0.16 9.94 2.78
C LEU A 88 0.35 10.14 4.28
N LYS A 89 -0.75 10.35 5.02
CA LYS A 89 -0.71 10.71 6.46
C LYS A 89 0.02 9.70 7.35
N SER A 90 -0.05 8.42 7.00
CA SER A 90 0.61 7.36 7.73
C SER A 90 0.80 6.16 6.80
N VAL A 91 2.00 5.61 6.79
CA VAL A 91 2.33 4.36 6.11
C VAL A 91 2.78 3.39 7.20
N THR A 92 2.30 2.15 7.18
CA THR A 92 2.80 1.08 8.06
C THR A 92 3.99 0.37 7.41
N LEU A 93 4.79 -0.38 8.19
CA LEU A 93 5.90 -1.17 7.64
C LEU A 93 5.44 -2.10 6.50
N LYS A 94 4.27 -2.75 6.66
CA LYS A 94 3.70 -3.64 5.65
C LYS A 94 3.36 -2.88 4.36
N GLU A 95 2.79 -1.69 4.50
CA GLU A 95 2.46 -0.84 3.36
C GLU A 95 3.72 -0.29 2.68
N CYS A 96 4.72 0.14 3.47
CA CYS A 96 6.01 0.56 2.95
C CYS A 96 6.68 -0.54 2.13
N ALA A 97 6.73 -1.77 2.66
CA ALA A 97 7.23 -2.94 1.94
C ALA A 97 6.41 -3.24 0.67
N THR A 98 5.11 -3.00 0.71
CA THR A 98 4.23 -3.16 -0.47
C THR A 98 4.54 -2.11 -1.52
N ILE A 99 4.73 -0.85 -1.14
CA ILE A 99 5.13 0.22 -2.07
C ILE A 99 6.49 -0.12 -2.69
N ALA A 100 7.48 -0.49 -1.87
CA ALA A 100 8.82 -0.87 -2.32
C ALA A 100 8.82 -1.99 -3.36
N LYS A 101 7.93 -2.98 -3.19
CA LYS A 101 7.76 -4.10 -4.14
C LYS A 101 7.13 -3.66 -5.46
N ASN A 102 6.33 -2.59 -5.45
CA ASN A 102 5.65 -2.10 -6.64
C ASN A 102 6.47 -1.06 -7.42
N MET A 103 7.63 -0.64 -6.93
CA MET A 103 8.54 0.26 -7.65
C MET A 103 8.98 -0.39 -8.97
N GLU A 104 9.03 0.41 -10.04
CA GLU A 104 9.38 -0.01 -11.39
C GLU A 104 10.87 -0.30 -11.51
N TYR A 105 11.69 0.59 -10.95
CA TYR A 105 13.14 0.54 -11.10
C TYR A 105 13.80 -0.09 -9.88
N ALA A 106 14.87 -0.85 -10.13
CA ALA A 106 15.61 -1.53 -9.07
C ALA A 106 16.22 -0.53 -8.06
N ASP A 107 16.77 0.59 -8.55
CA ASP A 107 17.39 1.62 -7.72
C ASP A 107 16.38 2.22 -6.72
N SER A 108 15.28 2.76 -7.23
CA SER A 108 14.21 3.35 -6.42
C SER A 108 13.53 2.30 -5.54
N GLY A 109 13.39 1.07 -6.03
CA GLY A 109 12.91 -0.07 -5.25
C GLY A 109 13.79 -0.39 -4.05
N ASP A 110 15.11 -0.38 -4.20
CA ASP A 110 16.05 -0.64 -3.10
C ASP A 110 16.16 0.55 -2.14
N GLU A 111 16.17 1.78 -2.67
CA GLU A 111 16.10 2.99 -1.85
C GLU A 111 14.84 3.01 -0.98
N THR A 112 13.70 2.60 -1.53
CA THR A 112 12.44 2.50 -0.79
C THR A 112 12.52 1.42 0.30
N LYS A 113 13.12 0.25 0.03
CA LYS A 113 13.34 -0.78 1.06
C LYS A 113 14.23 -0.26 2.19
N TRP A 114 15.29 0.47 1.86
CA TRP A 114 16.14 1.13 2.84
C TRP A 114 15.40 2.18 3.66
N HIS A 115 14.53 2.96 3.01
CA HIS A 115 13.65 3.88 3.71
C HIS A 115 12.76 3.14 4.71
N CYS A 116 12.10 2.03 4.31
CA CYS A 116 11.30 1.22 5.22
C CYS A 116 12.09 0.68 6.42
N ILE A 117 13.30 0.16 6.19
CA ILE A 117 14.13 -0.36 7.29
C ILE A 117 14.47 0.74 8.31
N ARG A 118 14.82 1.94 7.83
CA ARG A 118 15.23 3.07 8.68
C ARG A 118 14.07 3.71 9.42
N GLU A 119 12.96 3.96 8.71
CA GLU A 119 11.76 4.59 9.27
C GLU A 119 11.17 3.74 10.39
N PHE A 120 11.13 2.42 10.19
CA PHE A 120 10.55 1.50 11.16
C PHE A 120 11.59 0.88 12.11
N ASN A 121 12.81 1.43 12.23
CA ASN A 121 13.91 0.76 12.94
C ASN A 121 13.58 0.30 14.37
N LYS A 122 12.72 1.05 15.08
CA LYS A 122 12.31 0.77 16.48
C LYS A 122 11.20 -0.26 16.61
N THR A 123 10.56 -0.61 15.51
CA THR A 123 9.33 -1.45 15.49
C THR A 123 9.45 -2.65 14.57
N ILE A 124 10.37 -2.62 13.61
CA ILE A 124 10.64 -3.71 12.70
C ILE A 124 11.33 -4.86 13.44
N THR A 125 10.79 -6.07 13.31
CA THR A 125 11.48 -7.24 13.85
C THR A 125 12.69 -7.59 12.99
N LYS A 126 13.72 -8.19 13.59
CA LYS A 126 14.88 -8.71 12.87
C LYS A 126 14.49 -9.57 11.67
N LYS A 127 13.50 -10.47 11.83
CA LYS A 127 12.95 -11.30 10.75
C LYS A 127 12.38 -10.48 9.59
N GLN A 128 11.58 -9.46 9.87
CA GLN A 128 11.00 -8.57 8.85
C GLN A 128 12.09 -7.74 8.15
N CYS A 129 13.06 -7.23 8.91
CA CYS A 129 14.21 -6.51 8.37
C CYS A 129 15.01 -7.39 7.41
N THR A 130 15.41 -8.59 7.84
CA THR A 130 16.13 -9.56 7.02
C THR A 130 15.35 -9.94 5.76
N GLN A 131 14.02 -10.06 5.84
CA GLN A 131 13.19 -10.35 4.68
C GLN A 131 13.20 -9.19 3.66
N LEU A 132 13.12 -7.94 4.14
CA LEU A 132 13.25 -6.75 3.28
C LEU A 132 14.64 -6.67 2.64
N ALA A 133 15.70 -6.86 3.43
CA ALA A 133 17.09 -6.89 2.97
C ALA A 133 17.30 -7.90 1.85
N LYS A 134 16.84 -9.15 2.04
CA LYS A 134 16.96 -10.22 1.02
C LYS A 134 16.13 -10.00 -0.24
N SER A 135 15.17 -9.06 -0.20
CA SER A 135 14.36 -8.71 -1.36
C SER A 135 14.94 -7.54 -2.16
N MET A 136 16.09 -7.00 -1.76
CA MET A 136 16.80 -5.97 -2.51
C MET A 136 17.30 -6.52 -3.85
N SER A 137 17.28 -5.68 -4.87
CA SER A 137 17.67 -6.03 -6.24
C SER A 137 19.18 -6.14 -6.39
N TYR A 138 19.94 -5.28 -5.70
CA TYR A 138 21.40 -5.29 -5.78
C TYR A 138 22.03 -6.08 -4.62
N PRO A 139 23.02 -6.96 -4.89
CA PRO A 139 23.70 -7.73 -3.85
C PRO A 139 24.38 -6.86 -2.78
N SER A 140 25.03 -5.77 -3.19
CA SER A 140 25.67 -4.82 -2.25
C SER A 140 24.68 -4.18 -1.28
N ASN A 141 23.46 -3.89 -1.75
CA ASN A 141 22.38 -3.38 -0.90
C ASN A 141 21.88 -4.48 0.05
N THR A 142 21.69 -5.69 -0.47
CA THR A 142 21.30 -6.86 0.34
C THR A 142 22.28 -7.07 1.49
N ASP A 143 23.58 -7.17 1.21
CA ASP A 143 24.61 -7.46 2.21
C ASP A 143 24.67 -6.37 3.27
N ARG A 144 24.66 -5.11 2.85
CA ARG A 144 24.67 -3.96 3.77
C ARG A 144 23.41 -3.92 4.64
N ALA A 145 22.24 -4.22 4.06
CA ALA A 145 20.99 -4.25 4.81
C ALA A 145 20.94 -5.41 5.80
N LEU A 146 21.50 -6.57 5.45
CA LEU A 146 21.63 -7.70 6.38
C LEU A 146 22.49 -7.34 7.59
N ILE A 147 23.65 -6.72 7.36
CA ILE A 147 24.53 -6.24 8.44
C ILE A 147 23.78 -5.25 9.35
N TYR A 148 23.04 -4.32 8.76
CA TYR A 148 22.21 -3.36 9.52
C TYR A 148 21.15 -4.08 10.36
N CYS A 149 20.42 -5.03 9.77
CA CYS A 149 19.38 -5.81 10.47
C CYS A 149 19.95 -6.64 11.63
N ASP A 150 21.23 -7.03 11.56
CA ASP A 150 21.88 -7.83 12.59
C ASP A 150 22.42 -7.01 13.74
N ASN A 151 22.92 -5.80 13.47
CA ASN A 151 23.78 -5.05 14.40
C ASN A 151 23.23 -3.67 14.81
N GLU A 152 22.31 -3.09 14.02
CA GLU A 152 21.95 -1.66 14.14
C GLU A 152 20.45 -1.42 14.40
N LEU A 153 19.64 -2.47 14.55
CA LEU A 153 18.25 -2.32 15.00
C LEU A 153 18.18 -1.91 16.48
N GLN A 154 17.26 -1.00 16.80
CA GLN A 154 17.05 -0.44 18.14
C GLN A 154 15.93 -1.16 18.90
#